data_AF-A0A949F715-F1
#
_entry.id   AF-A0A949F715-F1
#
_cell.length_a   1.000
_cell.length_b   1.000
_cell.length_c   1.000
_cell.angle_alpha   90.00
_cell.angle_beta   90.00
_cell.angle_gamma   90.00
#
_symmetry.space_group_name_H-M   'P 1'
#
loop_
_entity.id
_entity.type
_entity.pdbx_description
1 polymer ?
#
loop_
_entity_poly.entity_id
_entity_poly.type
_entity_poly.pdbx_seq_one_letter_code
_entity_poly.pdbx_strand_id
1 'polypeptide(L)'
;MHFKKYLSIFFVIFIFAISGCGQNTTQKQSLTKEEPAEKGITPVNVVKNEAGYSPAAPPIPAGPGVGEPVAAKPPVSEVTGAESAEGDLIIADFEGWPNNLGGEVGVYGSLEPDWEKVNQGPVSWVYEATSLNYNPENVHSGANSFRLVNGTGLKPEYTWGSFSMDLGPTRDITSVPKKVESLDASEYTYLVFWVKGEKGGEKMELLVRDAHALNYLPQVKYKLSDASREWKKIVVPLSDISGKVDIAKLDNIGVAFGKDVGNLTNDTIYIDDFAFTNNP
;
A
#
# COMPACT_ATOMS: atom_id res chain seq x y z
N MET A 1 15.00 -5.44 -38.81
CA MET A 1 15.55 -6.16 -37.64
C MET A 1 14.40 -6.40 -36.69
N HIS A 2 13.87 -7.62 -36.66
CA HIS A 2 12.69 -7.99 -35.87
C HIS A 2 13.11 -8.35 -34.44
N PHE A 3 12.50 -7.72 -33.44
CA PHE A 3 12.49 -8.25 -32.08
C PHE A 3 11.05 -8.59 -31.69
N LYS A 4 10.84 -9.88 -31.43
CA LYS A 4 9.56 -10.49 -31.08
C LYS A 4 9.20 -10.20 -29.62
N LYS A 5 7.93 -9.85 -29.42
CA LYS A 5 7.19 -9.86 -28.16
C LYS A 5 7.14 -11.27 -27.56
N TYR A 6 7.21 -11.38 -26.24
CA TYR A 6 6.48 -12.41 -25.49
C TYR A 6 5.80 -11.77 -24.29
N LEU A 7 4.47 -11.79 -24.34
CA LEU A 7 3.52 -11.45 -23.29
C LEU A 7 2.81 -12.76 -22.96
N SER A 8 2.66 -13.10 -21.69
CA SER A 8 1.75 -14.17 -21.26
C SER A 8 1.06 -13.74 -19.98
N ILE A 9 -0.26 -13.61 -20.11
CA ILE A 9 -1.25 -13.31 -19.08
C ILE A 9 -1.95 -14.63 -18.76
N PHE A 10 -2.21 -14.93 -17.49
CA PHE A 10 -3.35 -15.79 -17.13
C PHE A 10 -4.05 -15.30 -15.85
N PHE A 11 -5.37 -15.26 -15.98
CA PHE A 11 -6.41 -15.01 -14.98
C PHE A 11 -6.83 -16.37 -14.37
N VAL A 12 -7.06 -16.48 -13.06
CA VAL A 12 -7.80 -17.61 -12.47
C VAL A 12 -8.74 -17.15 -11.36
N ILE A 13 -10.00 -17.60 -11.49
CA ILE A 13 -11.15 -17.42 -10.61
C ILE A 13 -11.05 -18.38 -9.41
N PHE A 14 -11.43 -17.94 -8.22
CA PHE A 14 -11.61 -18.79 -7.04
C PHE A 14 -13.08 -19.13 -6.79
N ILE A 15 -13.38 -20.41 -6.58
CA ILE A 15 -14.65 -20.94 -6.05
C ILE A 15 -14.37 -21.51 -4.66
N PHE A 16 -15.12 -21.06 -3.64
CA PHE A 16 -15.11 -21.64 -2.31
C PHE A 16 -16.08 -22.82 -2.21
N ALA A 17 -15.59 -23.97 -1.74
CA ALA A 17 -16.43 -25.07 -1.26
C ALA A 17 -16.45 -25.06 0.28
N ILE A 18 -17.65 -25.02 0.85
CA ILE A 18 -17.90 -25.14 2.28
C ILE A 18 -17.89 -26.64 2.63
N SER A 19 -17.00 -27.06 3.54
CA SER A 19 -17.06 -28.38 4.15
C SER A 19 -17.58 -28.26 5.58
N GLY A 20 -18.83 -28.68 5.78
CA GLY A 20 -19.38 -28.98 7.09
C GLY A 20 -18.84 -30.32 7.61
N CYS A 21 -18.65 -30.40 8.93
CA CYS A 21 -18.40 -31.65 9.64
C CYS A 21 -19.33 -31.72 10.84
N GLY A 22 -19.97 -32.88 11.03
CA GLY A 22 -20.63 -33.23 12.28
C GLY A 22 -21.94 -34.00 12.11
N GLN A 23 -21.85 -35.30 11.80
CA GLN A 23 -22.87 -36.28 12.21
C GLN A 23 -22.18 -37.38 13.02
N ASN A 24 -22.83 -37.89 14.07
CA ASN A 24 -23.37 -39.27 14.04
C ASN A 24 -23.92 -39.72 15.41
N THR A 25 -25.11 -40.35 15.35
CA THR A 25 -25.52 -41.37 16.31
C THR A 25 -26.04 -42.59 15.55
N THR A 26 -25.25 -43.66 15.62
CA THR A 26 -25.58 -45.10 15.72
C THR A 26 -26.71 -45.70 14.88
N GLN A 27 -26.33 -46.59 13.94
CA GLN A 27 -27.03 -47.86 13.76
C GLN A 27 -26.09 -48.97 13.28
N LYS A 28 -26.20 -50.14 13.94
CA LYS A 28 -25.54 -51.41 13.62
C LYS A 28 -26.09 -51.97 12.30
N GLN A 29 -25.22 -52.47 11.43
CA GLN A 29 -25.54 -53.63 10.58
C GLN A 29 -24.26 -54.32 10.07
N SER A 30 -24.45 -55.58 9.71
CA SER A 30 -23.53 -56.72 9.70
C SER A 30 -22.53 -56.75 8.55
N LEU A 31 -21.38 -57.40 8.83
CA LEU A 31 -20.34 -57.77 7.89
C LEU A 31 -20.87 -58.50 6.65
N THR A 32 -20.42 -58.05 5.47
CA THR A 32 -19.98 -58.92 4.38
C THR A 32 -18.72 -58.32 3.77
N LYS A 33 -17.76 -59.19 3.48
CA LYS A 33 -16.37 -58.91 3.10
C LYS A 33 -16.30 -58.92 1.58
N GLU A 34 -16.16 -57.75 0.97
CA GLU A 34 -15.74 -57.61 -0.43
C GLU A 34 -14.61 -56.60 -0.51
N GLU A 35 -13.51 -57.06 -1.10
CA GLU A 35 -12.28 -56.33 -1.38
C GLU A 35 -12.40 -55.69 -2.77
N PRO A 36 -12.22 -54.37 -2.93
CA PRO A 36 -12.03 -53.78 -4.24
C PRO A 36 -10.61 -53.23 -4.43
N ALA A 37 -9.96 -53.78 -5.45
CA ALA A 37 -8.94 -53.26 -6.34
C ALA A 37 -8.34 -51.86 -6.04
N GLU A 38 -7.03 -51.87 -5.77
CA GLU A 38 -6.12 -50.73 -5.91
C GLU A 38 -6.22 -50.08 -7.30
N LYS A 39 -6.72 -48.84 -7.35
CA LYS A 39 -6.52 -47.95 -8.50
C LYS A 39 -5.35 -47.03 -8.21
N GLY A 40 -4.27 -47.20 -8.98
CA GLY A 40 -3.06 -46.39 -8.92
C GLY A 40 -3.34 -44.90 -9.14
N ILE A 41 -2.85 -44.09 -8.21
CA ILE A 41 -2.81 -42.63 -8.30
C ILE A 41 -1.48 -42.27 -8.98
N THR A 42 -1.55 -41.68 -10.17
CA THR A 42 -0.39 -41.04 -10.80
C THR A 42 -0.06 -39.71 -10.11
N PRO A 43 1.21 -39.39 -9.85
CA PRO A 43 1.59 -38.15 -9.17
C PRO A 43 1.33 -36.93 -10.06
N VAL A 44 0.61 -35.95 -9.52
CA VAL A 44 0.45 -34.63 -10.15
C VAL A 44 1.69 -33.79 -9.80
N ASN A 45 2.40 -33.35 -10.84
CA ASN A 45 3.56 -32.47 -10.71
C ASN A 45 3.16 -31.15 -10.04
N VAL A 46 3.76 -30.89 -8.89
CA VAL A 46 3.66 -29.63 -8.14
C VAL A 46 4.53 -28.59 -8.84
N VAL A 47 3.90 -27.57 -9.42
CA VAL A 47 4.60 -26.35 -9.88
C VAL A 47 4.34 -25.23 -8.88
N LYS A 48 5.43 -24.64 -8.40
CA LYS A 48 5.49 -23.55 -7.42
C LYS A 48 4.87 -22.27 -8.00
N ASN A 49 4.03 -21.59 -7.23
CA ASN A 49 3.56 -20.25 -7.55
C ASN A 49 4.56 -19.22 -7.02
N GLU A 50 5.15 -18.45 -7.92
CA GLU A 50 5.98 -17.29 -7.62
C GLU A 50 5.11 -16.04 -7.42
N ALA A 51 5.52 -15.20 -6.47
CA ALA A 51 4.84 -13.98 -6.07
C ALA A 51 4.79 -12.95 -7.21
N GLY A 52 3.66 -12.25 -7.31
CA GLY A 52 3.35 -11.29 -8.35
C GLY A 52 4.31 -10.12 -8.43
N TYR A 53 4.78 -9.88 -9.64
CA TYR A 53 5.47 -8.70 -10.13
C TYR A 53 4.63 -7.43 -9.93
N SER A 54 5.20 -6.41 -9.26
CA SER A 54 4.73 -5.03 -9.35
C SER A 54 5.46 -4.39 -10.54
N PRO A 55 4.78 -4.05 -11.65
CA PRO A 55 5.45 -3.37 -12.75
C PRO A 55 5.91 -1.99 -12.27
N ALA A 56 7.15 -1.62 -12.59
CA ALA A 56 7.58 -0.24 -12.54
C ALA A 56 6.52 0.64 -13.23
N ALA A 57 6.10 1.72 -12.57
CA ALA A 57 5.12 2.65 -13.12
C ALA A 57 5.55 3.04 -14.56
N PRO A 58 4.64 2.95 -15.55
CA PRO A 58 4.97 3.39 -16.89
C PRO A 58 5.35 4.88 -16.85
N PRO A 59 6.28 5.34 -17.72
CA PRO A 59 6.53 6.76 -17.85
C PRO A 59 5.21 7.48 -18.15
N ILE A 60 4.95 8.57 -17.42
CA ILE A 60 3.76 9.40 -17.55
C ILE A 60 3.58 9.72 -19.05
N PRO A 61 2.42 9.40 -19.67
CA PRO A 61 2.20 9.73 -21.06
C PRO A 61 2.28 11.26 -21.22
N ALA A 62 3.10 11.71 -22.16
CA ALA A 62 3.13 13.12 -22.56
C ALA A 62 1.69 13.54 -22.92
N GLY A 63 1.14 14.48 -22.16
CA GLY A 63 -0.23 14.96 -22.33
C GLY A 63 -0.49 15.47 -23.76
N PRO A 64 -1.77 15.51 -24.19
CA PRO A 64 -2.13 15.92 -25.54
C PRO A 64 -1.60 17.34 -25.84
N GLY A 65 -0.98 17.47 -27.01
CA GLY A 65 -0.30 18.68 -27.44
C GLY A 65 -1.21 19.90 -27.57
N VAL A 66 -0.68 21.01 -27.04
CA VAL A 66 -0.78 22.40 -27.51
C VAL A 66 -2.19 22.90 -27.85
N GLY A 67 -2.91 23.35 -26.82
CA GLY A 67 -4.05 24.25 -26.93
C GLY A 67 -3.98 25.33 -25.86
N GLU A 68 -3.91 26.59 -26.31
CA GLU A 68 -3.95 27.85 -25.56
C GLU A 68 -2.77 28.21 -24.61
N PRO A 69 -2.35 29.49 -24.58
CA PRO A 69 -1.36 29.96 -23.64
C PRO A 69 -1.92 29.86 -22.21
N VAL A 70 -1.51 28.80 -21.51
CA VAL A 70 -1.69 28.67 -20.07
C VAL A 70 -1.08 29.90 -19.43
N ALA A 71 -1.84 30.56 -18.55
CA ALA A 71 -1.39 31.69 -17.76
C ALA A 71 0.02 31.39 -17.21
N ALA A 72 0.92 32.39 -17.26
CA ALA A 72 2.29 32.25 -16.80
C ALA A 72 2.31 31.52 -15.46
N LYS A 73 3.02 30.39 -15.42
CA LYS A 73 3.27 29.61 -14.20
C LYS A 73 3.63 30.62 -13.10
N PRO A 74 2.88 30.67 -11.98
CA PRO A 74 3.27 31.54 -10.88
C PRO A 74 4.73 31.23 -10.51
N PRO A 75 5.53 32.23 -10.12
CA PRO A 75 6.90 32.00 -9.70
C PRO A 75 6.89 30.87 -8.69
N VAL A 76 7.70 29.84 -8.93
CA VAL A 76 7.91 28.73 -8.02
C VAL A 76 8.35 29.36 -6.71
N SER A 77 7.43 29.46 -5.75
CA SER A 77 7.76 29.81 -4.37
C SER A 77 8.81 28.82 -3.92
N GLU A 78 9.84 29.30 -3.22
CA GLU A 78 10.87 28.46 -2.61
C GLU A 78 10.19 27.24 -1.99
N VAL A 79 10.61 26.04 -2.42
CA VAL A 79 10.14 24.78 -1.86
C VAL A 79 10.53 24.80 -0.39
N THR A 80 9.61 25.22 0.47
CA THR A 80 9.68 24.93 1.89
C THR A 80 9.45 23.44 1.99
N GLY A 81 10.54 22.66 2.03
CA GLY A 81 10.47 21.21 2.20
C GLY A 81 9.72 20.82 3.48
N ALA A 82 9.56 19.52 3.69
CA ALA A 82 8.83 18.95 4.83
C ALA A 82 8.93 19.77 6.11
N GLU A 83 7.79 19.97 6.79
CA GLU A 83 7.78 20.52 8.13
C GLU A 83 8.47 19.54 9.10
N SER A 84 9.77 19.70 9.24
CA SER A 84 10.65 18.81 10.02
C SER A 84 11.49 19.60 10.98
N ALA A 85 11.61 19.09 12.20
CA ALA A 85 12.49 19.65 13.21
C ALA A 85 13.93 19.14 13.00
N GLU A 86 14.90 19.89 13.52
CA GLU A 86 16.28 19.43 13.57
C GLU A 86 16.36 18.09 14.33
N GLY A 87 16.94 17.08 13.68
CA GLY A 87 17.07 15.73 14.23
C GLY A 87 16.00 14.74 13.79
N ASP A 88 14.96 15.18 13.05
CA ASP A 88 13.98 14.28 12.46
C ASP A 88 14.59 13.51 11.28
N LEU A 89 14.17 12.24 11.13
CA LEU A 89 14.44 11.46 9.94
C LEU A 89 13.22 11.49 9.04
N ILE A 90 13.30 12.26 7.96
CA ILE A 90 12.23 12.34 6.97
C ILE A 90 12.26 11.11 6.07
N ILE A 91 11.15 10.39 6.07
CA ILE A 91 10.92 9.17 5.30
C ILE A 91 10.35 9.57 3.94
N ALA A 92 9.34 10.42 3.90
CA ALA A 92 8.70 10.86 2.66
C ALA A 92 8.05 12.23 2.86
N ASP A 93 8.39 13.16 1.97
CA ASP A 93 7.81 14.50 1.84
C ASP A 93 7.06 14.69 0.51
N PHE A 94 7.08 13.66 -0.34
CA PHE A 94 6.50 13.63 -1.68
C PHE A 94 6.95 14.74 -2.65
N GLU A 95 7.95 15.54 -2.28
CA GLU A 95 8.66 16.48 -3.13
C GLU A 95 9.73 15.77 -3.97
N GLY A 96 10.30 14.70 -3.42
CA GLY A 96 11.20 13.78 -4.09
C GLY A 96 10.53 12.46 -4.52
N TRP A 97 11.18 11.73 -5.43
CA TRP A 97 10.68 10.42 -5.89
C TRP A 97 11.32 9.26 -5.10
N PRO A 98 10.54 8.33 -4.52
CA PRO A 98 9.20 8.45 -3.96
C PRO A 98 9.19 8.38 -2.42
N ASN A 99 10.36 8.15 -1.81
CA ASN A 99 10.67 8.31 -0.39
C ASN A 99 12.17 8.63 -0.27
N ASN A 100 12.56 9.30 0.82
CA ASN A 100 13.92 9.83 1.03
C ASN A 100 14.94 8.77 1.45
N LEU A 101 14.51 7.51 1.62
CA LEU A 101 15.33 6.37 2.03
C LEU A 101 15.70 5.45 0.87
N GLY A 102 15.27 5.78 -0.36
CA GLY A 102 15.55 4.97 -1.55
C GLY A 102 14.74 3.67 -1.65
N GLY A 103 13.69 3.54 -0.84
CA GLY A 103 12.75 2.43 -0.91
C GLY A 103 11.66 2.65 -1.97
N GLU A 104 10.92 1.59 -2.26
CA GLU A 104 9.76 1.66 -3.14
C GLU A 104 8.53 2.15 -2.38
N VAL A 105 7.64 2.84 -3.10
CA VAL A 105 6.32 3.24 -2.62
C VAL A 105 5.28 2.59 -3.52
N GLY A 106 4.22 2.06 -2.92
CA GLY A 106 3.17 1.37 -3.64
C GLY A 106 1.79 1.54 -3.02
N VAL A 107 0.78 1.37 -3.86
CA VAL A 107 -0.62 1.31 -3.49
C VAL A 107 -1.18 -0.03 -3.95
N TYR A 108 -1.91 -0.70 -3.06
CA TYR A 108 -2.32 -2.09 -3.23
C TYR A 108 -3.79 -2.27 -2.89
N GLY A 109 -4.39 -3.33 -3.44
CA GLY A 109 -5.78 -3.70 -3.18
C GLY A 109 -6.76 -2.73 -3.82
N SER A 110 -7.81 -2.34 -3.10
CA SER A 110 -8.85 -1.42 -3.60
C SER A 110 -8.35 -0.02 -3.95
N LEU A 111 -7.14 0.33 -3.51
CA LEU A 111 -6.48 1.61 -3.75
C LEU A 111 -5.66 1.63 -5.06
N GLU A 112 -5.36 0.48 -5.65
CA GLU A 112 -4.45 0.34 -6.79
C GLU A 112 -5.03 1.01 -8.06
N PRO A 113 -4.44 2.07 -8.62
CA PRO A 113 -5.01 2.83 -9.73
C PRO A 113 -5.25 2.00 -10.99
N ASP A 114 -6.40 2.23 -11.63
CA ASP A 114 -6.62 1.83 -13.01
C ASP A 114 -6.05 2.91 -13.94
N TRP A 115 -4.81 2.71 -14.39
CA TRP A 115 -4.09 3.67 -15.23
C TRP A 115 -4.75 3.91 -16.59
N GLU A 116 -5.58 2.99 -17.08
CA GLU A 116 -6.35 3.20 -18.31
C GLU A 116 -7.52 4.17 -18.10
N LYS A 117 -7.91 4.40 -16.84
CA LYS A 117 -9.03 5.24 -16.43
C LYS A 117 -8.63 6.44 -15.58
N VAL A 118 -7.34 6.80 -15.55
CA VAL A 118 -6.83 7.94 -14.75
C VAL A 118 -7.53 9.28 -15.07
N ASN A 119 -8.09 9.43 -16.27
CA ASN A 119 -8.83 10.62 -16.69
C ASN A 119 -10.32 10.61 -16.29
N GLN A 120 -10.82 9.55 -15.65
CA GLN A 120 -12.24 9.36 -15.32
C GLN A 120 -12.57 9.70 -13.86
N GLY A 121 -11.57 9.96 -13.03
CA GLY A 121 -11.77 10.27 -11.63
C GLY A 121 -10.47 10.35 -10.84
N PRO A 122 -10.54 10.67 -9.53
CA PRO A 122 -9.37 10.68 -8.68
C PRO A 122 -8.82 9.25 -8.50
N VAL A 123 -7.50 9.14 -8.53
CA VAL A 123 -6.76 7.89 -8.30
C VAL A 123 -5.75 8.07 -7.17
N SER A 124 -5.37 6.95 -6.53
CA SER A 124 -4.33 6.95 -5.50
C SER A 124 -2.95 7.16 -6.12
N TRP A 125 -2.34 8.33 -5.94
CA TRP A 125 -1.01 8.62 -6.46
C TRP A 125 -0.45 9.88 -5.82
N VAL A 126 0.79 10.23 -6.20
CA VAL A 126 1.35 11.57 -5.95
C VAL A 126 0.38 12.62 -6.49
N TYR A 127 0.00 13.54 -5.61
CA TYR A 127 -0.93 14.62 -5.85
C TYR A 127 -0.16 15.92 -6.05
N GLU A 128 0.07 16.22 -7.32
CA GLU A 128 0.88 17.34 -7.80
C GLU A 128 0.04 18.27 -8.69
N ALA A 129 0.57 19.43 -9.04
CA ALA A 129 -0.13 20.48 -9.81
C ALA A 129 -0.73 20.02 -11.16
N THR A 130 -0.25 18.91 -11.74
CA THR A 130 -0.77 18.33 -12.99
C THR A 130 -1.94 17.36 -12.77
N SER A 131 -2.22 17.01 -11.52
CA SER A 131 -3.24 16.02 -11.15
C SER A 131 -4.64 16.53 -11.47
N LEU A 132 -5.51 15.60 -11.88
CA LEU A 132 -6.93 15.90 -12.04
C LEU A 132 -7.52 16.40 -10.71
N ASN A 133 -8.21 17.54 -10.79
CA ASN A 133 -8.78 18.27 -9.65
C ASN A 133 -7.74 18.66 -8.58
N TYR A 134 -6.55 19.09 -9.02
CA TYR A 134 -5.56 19.64 -8.10
C TYR A 134 -6.12 20.87 -7.36
N ASN A 135 -5.93 20.88 -6.03
CA ASN A 135 -6.23 21.97 -5.12
C ASN A 135 -5.04 22.08 -4.16
N PRO A 136 -4.34 23.22 -4.11
CA PRO A 136 -3.20 23.41 -3.21
C PRO A 136 -3.57 23.29 -1.72
N GLU A 137 -4.84 23.44 -1.34
CA GLU A 137 -5.27 23.19 0.05
C GLU A 137 -5.14 21.71 0.47
N ASN A 138 -4.99 20.80 -0.50
CA ASN A 138 -4.78 19.37 -0.28
C ASN A 138 -3.29 19.00 -0.41
N VAL A 139 -2.41 20.01 -0.32
CA VAL A 139 -0.96 19.86 -0.13
C VAL A 139 -0.61 20.40 1.26
N HIS A 140 0.14 19.65 2.07
CA HIS A 140 0.46 20.07 3.44
C HIS A 140 1.63 21.05 3.47
N SER A 141 2.76 20.62 2.93
CA SER A 141 3.98 21.41 2.77
C SER A 141 4.51 21.23 1.36
N GLY A 142 5.56 21.98 0.97
CA GLY A 142 6.12 21.87 -0.38
C GLY A 142 5.12 22.14 -1.52
N ALA A 143 5.13 21.28 -2.54
CA ALA A 143 4.33 21.36 -3.75
C ALA A 143 3.43 20.14 -3.98
N ASN A 144 3.63 19.04 -3.25
CA ASN A 144 2.97 17.76 -3.47
C ASN A 144 2.51 17.13 -2.14
N SER A 145 1.53 16.25 -2.23
CA SER A 145 1.24 15.26 -1.18
C SER A 145 0.96 13.90 -1.82
N PHE A 146 0.62 12.88 -1.05
CA PHE A 146 0.10 11.62 -1.61
C PHE A 146 -1.41 11.52 -1.40
N ARG A 147 -2.18 11.35 -2.49
CA ARG A 147 -3.63 11.14 -2.43
C ARG A 147 -3.92 9.65 -2.41
N LEU A 148 -4.81 9.20 -1.51
CA LEU A 148 -5.34 7.85 -1.46
C LEU A 148 -6.85 7.87 -1.72
N VAL A 149 -7.32 7.02 -2.63
CA VAL A 149 -8.72 6.92 -3.05
C VAL A 149 -9.18 5.48 -2.92
N ASN A 150 -10.24 5.24 -2.15
CA ASN A 150 -10.72 3.88 -1.93
C ASN A 150 -11.68 3.42 -3.05
N GLY A 151 -11.41 2.25 -3.62
CA GLY A 151 -12.37 1.49 -4.43
C GLY A 151 -12.62 2.00 -5.84
N THR A 152 -11.73 2.85 -6.37
CA THR A 152 -11.76 3.33 -7.77
C THR A 152 -10.76 2.64 -8.67
N GLY A 153 -9.99 1.69 -8.11
CA GLY A 153 -8.84 1.07 -8.72
C GLY A 153 -9.10 -0.12 -9.65
N LEU A 154 -8.04 -0.85 -9.98
CA LEU A 154 -8.05 -2.11 -10.75
C LEU A 154 -8.78 -3.25 -10.05
N LYS A 155 -8.87 -3.20 -8.71
CA LYS A 155 -9.46 -4.24 -7.86
C LYS A 155 -10.55 -3.67 -6.95
N PRO A 156 -11.59 -3.04 -7.50
CA PRO A 156 -12.61 -2.35 -6.70
C PRO A 156 -13.43 -3.32 -5.83
N GLU A 157 -13.42 -4.61 -6.14
CA GLU A 157 -14.07 -5.66 -5.37
C GLU A 157 -13.33 -6.03 -4.08
N TYR A 158 -12.07 -5.62 -3.94
CA TYR A 158 -11.32 -5.88 -2.70
C TYR A 158 -11.84 -4.97 -1.60
N THR A 159 -12.00 -5.55 -0.40
CA THR A 159 -12.40 -4.76 0.76
C THR A 159 -11.22 -4.09 1.42
N TRP A 160 -10.01 -4.61 1.22
CA TRP A 160 -8.78 -4.04 1.76
C TRP A 160 -8.08 -3.20 0.69
N GLY A 161 -7.37 -2.17 1.14
CA GLY A 161 -6.44 -1.43 0.30
C GLY A 161 -5.46 -0.67 1.18
N SER A 162 -4.23 -0.50 0.68
CA SER A 162 -3.16 0.10 1.46
C SER A 162 -2.19 0.89 0.60
N PHE A 163 -1.69 1.97 1.18
CA PHE A 163 -0.43 2.60 0.82
C PHE A 163 0.70 1.95 1.60
N SER A 164 1.88 1.77 1.01
CA SER A 164 3.04 1.23 1.72
C SER A 164 4.34 1.77 1.14
N MET A 165 5.33 1.93 2.01
CA MET A 165 6.67 2.43 1.71
C MET A 165 7.70 1.50 2.34
N ASP A 166 8.66 1.06 1.55
CA ASP A 166 9.84 0.40 2.06
C ASP A 166 10.80 1.43 2.66
N LEU A 167 11.42 1.10 3.80
CA LEU A 167 12.26 2.01 4.57
C LEU A 167 13.74 1.96 4.18
N GLY A 168 14.05 1.38 3.02
CA GLY A 168 15.39 1.36 2.44
C GLY A 168 15.42 0.69 1.07
N PRO A 169 16.57 0.72 0.38
CA PRO A 169 16.70 0.16 -0.97
C PRO A 169 16.48 -1.35 -1.01
N THR A 170 15.87 -1.83 -2.11
CA THR A 170 15.70 -3.27 -2.38
C THR A 170 17.06 -3.98 -2.45
N ARG A 171 17.20 -5.08 -1.69
CA ARG A 171 18.41 -5.93 -1.61
C ARG A 171 18.22 -7.28 -2.28
N ASP A 172 17.03 -7.87 -2.17
CA ASP A 172 16.68 -9.14 -2.82
C ASP A 172 15.20 -9.15 -3.21
N ILE A 173 14.93 -9.11 -4.52
CA ILE A 173 13.57 -9.17 -5.07
C ILE A 173 13.04 -10.62 -5.18
N THR A 174 13.90 -11.62 -5.02
CA THR A 174 13.53 -13.03 -5.18
C THR A 174 12.99 -13.64 -3.88
N SER A 175 13.24 -13.01 -2.75
CA SER A 175 12.69 -13.42 -1.46
C SER A 175 11.22 -13.00 -1.31
N VAL A 176 10.49 -13.72 -0.45
CA VAL A 176 9.12 -13.35 -0.08
C VAL A 176 9.03 -13.25 1.45
N PRO A 177 8.83 -12.04 2.00
CA PRO A 177 8.85 -10.75 1.31
C PRO A 177 10.17 -10.42 0.65
N LYS A 178 10.16 -9.54 -0.36
CA LYS A 178 11.40 -8.95 -0.87
C LYS A 178 12.19 -8.34 0.29
N LYS A 179 13.50 -8.52 0.30
CA LYS A 179 14.38 -7.92 1.32
C LYS A 179 14.78 -6.54 0.88
N VAL A 180 14.72 -5.61 1.83
CA VAL A 180 15.24 -4.25 1.72
C VAL A 180 16.36 -4.07 2.74
N GLU A 181 17.12 -3.00 2.61
CA GLU A 181 17.97 -2.55 3.70
C GLU A 181 17.08 -2.01 4.81
N SER A 182 17.04 -2.73 5.94
CA SER A 182 16.21 -2.34 7.07
C SER A 182 16.71 -1.05 7.70
N LEU A 183 15.77 -0.24 8.18
CA LEU A 183 16.04 0.97 8.93
C LEU A 183 16.10 0.66 10.43
N ASP A 184 17.14 1.15 11.09
CA ASP A 184 17.20 1.21 12.55
C ASP A 184 16.56 2.52 13.04
N ALA A 185 15.37 2.41 13.62
CA ALA A 185 14.64 3.54 14.19
C ALA A 185 14.75 3.60 15.72
N SER A 186 15.70 2.89 16.34
CA SER A 186 15.80 2.74 17.80
C SER A 186 16.14 4.05 18.54
N GLU A 187 16.70 5.04 17.85
CA GLU A 187 17.01 6.35 18.42
C GLU A 187 15.81 7.31 18.43
N TYR A 188 14.68 6.91 17.86
CA TYR A 188 13.46 7.72 17.77
C TYR A 188 12.37 7.22 18.73
N THR A 189 11.45 8.11 19.09
CA THR A 189 10.36 7.81 20.02
C THR A 189 9.01 7.75 19.32
N TYR A 190 8.86 8.44 18.19
CA TYR A 190 7.60 8.57 17.46
C TYR A 190 7.77 8.36 15.96
N LEU A 191 6.75 7.81 15.32
CA LEU A 191 6.46 8.00 13.90
C LEU A 191 5.38 9.08 13.79
N VAL A 192 5.61 10.09 12.95
CA VAL A 192 4.66 11.17 12.67
C VAL A 192 4.42 11.31 11.18
N PHE A 193 3.25 11.82 10.83
CA PHE A 193 2.91 12.25 9.47
C PHE A 193 1.65 13.12 9.50
N TRP A 194 1.37 13.84 8.42
CA TRP A 194 0.17 14.67 8.30
C TRP A 194 -0.91 13.97 7.49
N VAL A 195 -2.17 14.19 7.86
CA VAL A 195 -3.32 13.70 7.12
C VAL A 195 -4.44 14.73 7.04
N LYS A 196 -5.09 14.77 5.89
CA LYS A 196 -6.36 15.48 5.65
C LYS A 196 -7.33 14.55 4.94
N GLY A 197 -8.57 14.54 5.40
CA GLY A 197 -9.69 13.86 4.76
C GLY A 197 -10.48 14.82 3.89
N GLU A 198 -11.01 14.32 2.77
CA GLU A 198 -11.85 15.12 1.88
C GLU A 198 -13.19 15.50 2.56
N LYS A 199 -13.78 14.56 3.31
CA LYS A 199 -15.07 14.72 4.00
C LYS A 199 -14.90 14.86 5.51
N GLY A 200 -13.81 14.36 6.07
CA GLY A 200 -13.62 14.17 7.50
C GLY A 200 -14.34 12.91 8.01
N GLY A 201 -13.73 12.23 8.98
CA GLY A 201 -14.22 10.96 9.52
C GLY A 201 -13.71 9.72 8.79
N GLU A 202 -12.90 9.88 7.75
CA GLU A 202 -12.19 8.79 7.09
C GLU A 202 -11.27 8.04 8.06
N LYS A 203 -11.26 6.71 7.99
CA LYS A 203 -10.59 5.83 8.95
C LYS A 203 -9.31 5.25 8.40
N MET A 204 -8.33 5.04 9.26
CA MET A 204 -7.02 4.54 8.88
C MET A 204 -6.43 3.62 9.95
N GLU A 205 -5.57 2.72 9.50
CA GLU A 205 -4.66 1.97 10.38
C GLU A 205 -3.23 2.12 9.85
N LEU A 206 -2.27 2.30 10.75
CA LEU A 206 -0.86 2.18 10.44
C LEU A 206 -0.53 0.69 10.27
N LEU A 207 0.16 0.36 9.20
CA LEU A 207 0.70 -0.95 8.88
C LEU A 207 2.21 -0.92 9.11
N VAL A 208 2.76 -1.89 9.84
CA VAL A 208 4.21 -1.97 10.09
C VAL A 208 4.71 -3.40 9.94
N ARG A 209 5.93 -3.50 9.41
CA ARG A 209 6.66 -4.75 9.25
C ARG A 209 8.17 -4.57 9.40
N ASP A 210 8.84 -5.57 9.96
CA ASP A 210 10.28 -5.64 10.12
C ASP A 210 10.91 -6.72 9.21
N ALA A 211 12.24 -6.84 9.30
CA ALA A 211 13.04 -7.81 8.56
C ALA A 211 12.71 -9.28 8.87
N HIS A 212 12.01 -9.56 9.98
CA HIS A 212 11.64 -10.89 10.46
C HIS A 212 10.28 -11.37 9.94
N ALA A 213 9.57 -10.54 9.19
CA ALA A 213 8.28 -10.93 8.66
C ALA A 213 8.35 -12.11 7.70
N LEU A 214 7.36 -13.00 7.85
CA LEU A 214 7.25 -14.25 7.09
C LEU A 214 6.54 -14.07 5.74
N ASN A 215 5.80 -12.97 5.56
CA ASN A 215 5.02 -12.69 4.35
C ASN A 215 4.68 -11.18 4.24
N TYR A 216 3.93 -10.81 3.20
CA TYR A 216 3.55 -9.41 2.92
C TYR A 216 2.45 -8.86 3.83
N LEU A 217 1.86 -9.66 4.71
CA LEU A 217 0.90 -9.14 5.69
C LEU A 217 1.64 -8.32 6.75
N PRO A 218 1.01 -7.25 7.26
CA PRO A 218 1.59 -6.45 8.34
C PRO A 218 1.68 -7.28 9.62
N GLN A 219 2.79 -7.12 10.36
CA GLN A 219 2.91 -7.66 11.74
C GLN A 219 2.09 -6.81 12.72
N VAL A 220 1.94 -5.52 12.43
CA VAL A 220 1.18 -4.57 13.24
C VAL A 220 0.14 -3.87 12.38
N LYS A 221 -1.09 -3.87 12.89
CA LYS A 221 -2.15 -2.93 12.51
C LYS A 221 -2.44 -2.06 13.73
N TYR A 222 -2.12 -0.78 13.64
CA TYR A 222 -2.30 0.17 14.72
C TYR A 222 -3.39 1.17 14.34
N LYS A 223 -4.48 1.23 15.11
CA LYS A 223 -5.61 2.10 14.80
C LYS A 223 -5.22 3.56 14.99
N LEU A 224 -5.43 4.36 13.94
CA LEU A 224 -5.18 5.79 13.97
C LEU A 224 -6.44 6.55 14.33
N SER A 225 -6.28 7.82 14.69
CA SER A 225 -7.42 8.73 14.75
C SER A 225 -7.97 8.99 13.35
N ASP A 226 -9.27 9.10 13.22
CA ASP A 226 -9.95 9.46 11.98
C ASP A 226 -9.42 10.79 11.43
N ALA A 227 -9.42 10.91 10.09
CA ALA A 227 -9.01 12.12 9.39
C ALA A 227 -10.01 13.27 9.64
N SER A 228 -9.53 14.50 9.49
CA SER A 228 -10.36 15.70 9.58
C SER A 228 -10.33 16.45 8.25
N ARG A 229 -11.23 17.41 8.05
CA ARG A 229 -11.22 18.26 6.85
C ARG A 229 -10.05 19.26 6.83
N GLU A 230 -9.38 19.43 7.97
CA GLU A 230 -8.15 20.17 8.10
C GLU A 230 -6.96 19.21 8.25
N TRP A 231 -5.79 19.67 7.83
CA TRP A 231 -4.55 18.95 8.08
C TRP A 231 -4.35 18.71 9.57
N LYS A 232 -4.05 17.47 9.91
CA LYS A 232 -3.81 17.03 11.28
C LYS A 232 -2.57 16.16 11.32
N LYS A 233 -1.68 16.44 12.27
CA LYS A 233 -0.54 15.57 12.58
C LYS A 233 -1.02 14.30 13.30
N ILE A 234 -0.65 13.16 12.75
CA ILE A 234 -0.73 11.85 13.38
C ILE A 234 0.57 11.60 14.13
N VAL A 235 0.46 11.14 15.37
CA VAL A 235 1.59 10.81 16.24
C VAL A 235 1.40 9.38 16.73
N VAL A 236 2.35 8.51 16.42
CA VAL A 236 2.36 7.11 16.86
C VAL A 236 3.60 6.88 17.72
N PRO A 237 3.46 6.66 19.03
CA PRO A 237 4.57 6.25 19.88
C PRO A 237 5.13 4.90 19.42
N LEU A 238 6.44 4.81 19.18
CA LEU A 238 7.07 3.54 18.76
C LEU A 238 6.98 2.47 19.85
N SER A 239 6.85 2.88 21.11
CA SER A 239 6.55 1.98 22.23
C SER A 239 5.30 1.14 21.99
N ASP A 240 4.30 1.67 21.29
CA ASP A 240 3.01 1.01 21.07
C ASP A 240 3.09 -0.13 20.04
N ILE A 241 4.17 -0.17 19.25
CA ILE A 241 4.41 -1.18 18.21
C ILE A 241 5.65 -2.05 18.47
N SER A 242 6.62 -1.59 19.27
CA SER A 242 7.90 -2.25 19.55
C SER A 242 7.83 -3.67 20.13
N GLY A 243 6.71 -4.07 20.75
CA GLY A 243 6.51 -5.44 21.24
C GLY A 243 6.15 -6.47 20.16
N LYS A 244 5.92 -6.03 18.91
CA LYS A 244 5.45 -6.86 17.79
C LYS A 244 6.38 -6.79 16.56
N VAL A 245 7.21 -5.76 16.50
CA VAL A 245 8.21 -5.54 15.45
C VAL A 245 9.54 -5.14 16.07
N ASP A 246 10.64 -5.55 15.44
CA ASP A 246 12.00 -5.11 15.75
C ASP A 246 12.22 -3.69 15.20
N ILE A 247 12.17 -2.68 16.06
CA ILE A 247 12.36 -1.26 15.71
C ILE A 247 13.76 -1.00 15.14
N ALA A 248 14.74 -1.84 15.46
CA ALA A 248 16.09 -1.74 14.90
C ALA A 248 16.19 -2.27 13.47
N LYS A 249 15.12 -2.87 12.93
CA LYS A 249 15.10 -3.52 11.62
C LYS A 249 13.77 -3.34 10.91
N LEU A 250 13.24 -2.11 10.90
CA LEU A 250 12.00 -1.83 10.18
C LEU A 250 12.22 -1.92 8.67
N ASP A 251 11.37 -2.67 7.98
CA ASP A 251 11.43 -2.85 6.54
C ASP A 251 10.38 -2.01 5.82
N ASN A 252 9.19 -1.87 6.41
CA ASN A 252 8.05 -1.26 5.72
C ASN A 252 7.07 -0.61 6.70
N ILE A 253 6.55 0.56 6.31
CA ILE A 253 5.38 1.20 6.93
C ILE A 253 4.33 1.51 5.88
N GLY A 254 3.08 1.64 6.29
CA GLY A 254 1.99 1.95 5.37
C GLY A 254 0.71 2.41 6.06
N VAL A 255 -0.28 2.76 5.25
CA VAL A 255 -1.60 3.19 5.72
C VAL A 255 -2.65 2.30 5.06
N ALA A 256 -3.44 1.59 5.87
CA ALA A 256 -4.64 0.91 5.41
C ALA A 256 -5.79 1.90 5.25
N PHE A 257 -6.46 1.85 4.10
CA PHE A 257 -7.52 2.79 3.72
C PHE A 257 -8.64 2.13 2.89
N GLY A 258 -8.94 0.86 3.18
CA GLY A 258 -10.01 0.11 2.51
C GLY A 258 -11.39 0.22 3.17
N LYS A 259 -12.34 -0.56 2.62
CA LYS A 259 -13.65 -0.82 3.24
C LYS A 259 -13.54 -1.62 4.53
N ASP A 260 -12.52 -2.46 4.66
CA ASP A 260 -12.22 -3.26 5.85
C ASP A 260 -11.90 -2.40 7.09
N VAL A 261 -11.35 -1.19 6.89
CA VAL A 261 -11.16 -0.19 7.96
C VAL A 261 -12.35 0.79 8.08
N GLY A 262 -13.38 0.62 7.25
CA GLY A 262 -14.67 1.32 7.36
C GLY A 262 -14.88 2.47 6.39
N ASN A 263 -14.06 2.61 5.36
CA ASN A 263 -14.23 3.65 4.34
C ASN A 263 -15.16 3.19 3.20
N LEU A 264 -15.90 4.12 2.64
CA LEU A 264 -16.76 3.90 1.47
C LEU A 264 -15.95 4.06 0.18
N THR A 265 -16.53 3.58 -0.93
CA THR A 265 -15.99 3.85 -2.26
C THR A 265 -15.94 5.37 -2.51
N ASN A 266 -14.86 5.85 -3.11
CA ASN A 266 -14.53 7.27 -3.34
C ASN A 266 -14.21 8.08 -2.08
N ASP A 267 -14.15 7.49 -0.88
CA ASP A 267 -13.52 8.19 0.23
C ASP A 267 -12.05 8.45 -0.11
N THR A 268 -11.58 9.64 0.26
CA THR A 268 -10.29 10.18 -0.16
C THR A 268 -9.59 10.80 1.05
N ILE A 269 -8.30 10.51 1.18
CA ILE A 269 -7.41 11.20 2.11
C ILE A 269 -6.15 11.66 1.37
N TYR A 270 -5.50 12.66 1.95
CA TYR A 270 -4.19 13.16 1.56
C TYR A 270 -3.26 12.94 2.74
N ILE A 271 -2.07 12.42 2.48
CA ILE A 271 -1.04 12.16 3.47
C ILE A 271 0.26 12.85 3.06
N ASP A 272 1.02 13.30 4.06
CA ASP A 272 2.26 14.03 3.82
C ASP A 272 3.27 13.88 4.97
N ASP A 273 4.53 14.24 4.71
CA ASP A 273 5.57 14.48 5.71
C ASP A 273 5.75 13.34 6.74
N PHE A 274 6.00 12.11 6.26
CA PHE A 274 6.32 10.98 7.13
C PHE A 274 7.72 11.15 7.74
N ALA A 275 7.82 11.04 9.06
CA ALA A 275 9.08 11.19 9.79
C ALA A 275 9.19 10.33 11.04
N PHE A 276 10.40 9.88 11.39
CA PHE A 276 10.72 9.47 12.75
C PHE A 276 11.27 10.66 13.55
N THR A 277 10.80 10.85 14.78
CA THR A 277 11.15 12.00 15.62
C THR A 277 11.21 11.65 17.11
N ASN A 278 11.87 12.51 17.89
CA ASN A 278 11.83 12.53 19.35
C ASN A 278 10.94 13.66 19.93
N ASN A 279 10.43 14.56 19.07
CA ASN A 279 9.67 15.75 19.47
C ASN A 279 8.41 15.89 18.58
N PRO A 280 7.31 15.19 18.91
CA PRO A 280 6.13 15.09 18.03
C PRO A 280 5.33 16.40 17.92
#